data_AF-A0A812SK13-F1
#
_entry.id   AF-A0A812SK13-F1
#
_cell.length_a   1.000
_cell.length_b   1.000
_cell.length_c   1.000
_cell.angle_alpha   90.00
_cell.angle_beta   90.00
_cell.angle_gamma   90.00
#
_symmetry.space_group_name_H-M   'P 1'
#
loop_
_entity.id
_entity.type
_entity.pdbx_description
1 polymer ?
#
loop_
_entity_poly.entity_id
_entity_poly.type
_entity_poly.pdbx_seq_one_letter_code
_entity_poly.pdbx_strand_id
1 'polypeptide(L)'
;MATRQRDVIQLVSSECNSFAERFFSEHRRFFEDLASGEAGAGEQKAEWYEIYKRFEAESELTMQNALMLWGAVQAKTFEREFIEAAMQSDALNDYLSLTDYPMFIKRMWREVQAKRERDAKMGEDMVASPKYRKPSKRPITPMEDTVVKDRLSQLDQRLLEIEHERNALLLERRHLVGRDVEPDTSESLKREINLQRYREEVGLD
;
A
#
# COMPACT_ATOMS: atom_id res chain seq x y z
N MET A 1 17.11 -25.62 -0.10
CA MET A 1 16.85 -24.20 -0.42
C MET A 1 15.35 -23.86 -0.42
N ALA A 2 14.45 -24.75 -0.87
CA ALA A 2 12.99 -24.52 -0.90
C ALA A 2 12.33 -24.15 0.45
N THR A 3 12.87 -24.61 1.59
CA THR A 3 12.29 -24.33 2.91
C THR A 3 12.34 -22.85 3.28
N ARG A 4 13.42 -22.12 2.91
CA ARG A 4 13.56 -20.69 3.21
C ARG A 4 12.62 -19.80 2.40
N GLN A 5 12.27 -20.19 1.17
CA GLN A 5 11.39 -19.40 0.32
C GLN A 5 9.92 -19.45 0.75
N ARG A 6 9.43 -20.61 1.20
CA ARG A 6 8.11 -20.69 1.81
C ARG A 6 7.98 -19.81 3.05
N ASP A 7 9.01 -19.79 3.90
CA ASP A 7 9.03 -18.93 5.08
C ASP A 7 8.98 -17.44 4.68
N VAL A 8 9.72 -17.04 3.64
CA VAL A 8 9.68 -15.67 3.10
C VAL A 8 8.32 -15.32 2.52
N ILE A 9 7.66 -16.23 1.79
CA ILE A 9 6.30 -16.01 1.27
C ILE A 9 5.30 -15.80 2.40
N GLN A 10 5.40 -16.58 3.48
CA GLN A 10 4.53 -16.41 4.65
C GLN A 10 4.78 -15.08 5.36
N LEU A 11 6.02 -14.61 5.44
CA LEU A 11 6.36 -13.31 6.00
C LEU A 11 5.83 -12.16 5.13
N VAL A 12 6.03 -12.23 3.81
CA VAL A 12 5.49 -11.23 2.86
C VAL A 12 3.96 -11.20 2.92
N SER A 13 3.32 -12.37 2.93
CA SER A 13 1.86 -12.49 3.08
C SER A 13 1.38 -11.89 4.40
N SER A 14 2.07 -12.16 5.51
CA SER A 14 1.74 -11.60 6.82
C SER A 14 1.82 -10.07 6.83
N GLU A 15 2.85 -9.48 6.23
CA GLU A 15 2.98 -8.01 6.13
C GLU A 15 1.85 -7.39 5.29
N CYS A 16 1.57 -8.00 4.13
CA CYS A 16 0.52 -7.54 3.22
C CYS A 16 -0.88 -7.64 3.88
N ASN A 17 -1.17 -8.77 4.52
CA ASN A 17 -2.44 -8.97 5.24
C ASN A 17 -2.56 -8.01 6.44
N SER A 18 -1.48 -7.77 7.17
CA SER A 18 -1.45 -6.80 8.28
C SER A 18 -1.67 -5.37 7.80
N PHE A 19 -1.16 -5.00 6.62
CA PHE A 19 -1.47 -3.73 5.98
C PHE A 19 -2.96 -3.66 5.60
N ALA A 20 -3.49 -4.68 4.91
CA ALA A 20 -4.89 -4.70 4.53
C ALA A 20 -5.80 -4.54 5.74
N GLU A 21 -5.65 -5.35 6.79
CA GLU A 21 -6.46 -5.25 8.01
C GLU A 21 -6.47 -3.84 8.62
N ARG A 22 -5.31 -3.17 8.67
CA ARG A 22 -5.21 -1.79 9.16
C ARG A 22 -5.94 -0.82 8.24
N PHE A 23 -5.72 -0.93 6.93
CA PHE A 23 -6.36 -0.07 5.93
C PHE A 23 -7.89 -0.16 6.00
N PHE A 24 -8.41 -1.39 6.02
CA PHE A 24 -9.85 -1.65 6.14
C PHE A 24 -10.40 -1.06 7.45
N SER A 25 -9.73 -1.27 8.58
CA SER A 25 -10.17 -0.72 9.87
C SER A 25 -10.20 0.82 9.90
N GLU A 26 -9.21 1.48 9.30
CA GLU A 26 -9.09 2.94 9.27
C GLU A 26 -10.16 3.58 8.37
N HIS A 27 -10.40 3.00 7.20
CA HIS A 27 -11.31 3.55 6.21
C HIS A 27 -12.75 3.06 6.34
N ARG A 28 -13.03 2.05 7.18
CA ARG A 28 -14.36 1.48 7.41
C ARG A 28 -15.47 2.52 7.63
N ARG A 29 -15.16 3.62 8.33
CA ARG A 29 -16.14 4.68 8.65
C ARG A 29 -16.80 5.29 7.40
N PHE A 30 -16.09 5.31 6.26
CA PHE A 30 -16.61 5.85 5.00
C PHE A 30 -17.59 4.90 4.30
N PHE A 31 -17.67 3.65 4.75
CA PHE A 31 -18.50 2.59 4.19
C PHE A 31 -19.62 2.15 5.16
N GLU A 32 -19.93 2.97 6.17
CA GLU A 32 -20.94 2.61 7.17
C GLU A 32 -22.34 2.41 6.60
N ASP A 33 -22.65 2.98 5.45
CA ASP A 33 -23.91 2.82 4.73
C ASP A 33 -23.85 1.79 3.59
N LEU A 34 -22.73 1.07 3.44
CA LEU A 34 -22.59 0.00 2.46
C LEU A 34 -23.61 -1.10 2.75
N ALA A 35 -24.60 -1.24 1.86
CA ALA A 35 -25.71 -2.17 2.03
C ALA A 35 -25.34 -3.63 1.67
N SER A 36 -24.55 -3.80 0.60
CA SER A 36 -24.18 -5.10 0.02
C SER A 36 -22.67 -5.22 -0.19
N GLY A 37 -22.17 -6.46 -0.17
CA GLY A 37 -20.80 -6.79 -0.56
C GLY A 37 -20.62 -6.99 -2.07
N GLU A 38 -21.66 -6.81 -2.87
CA GLU A 38 -21.60 -6.88 -4.33
C GLU A 38 -21.36 -5.49 -4.93
N ALA A 39 -20.27 -5.33 -5.67
CA ALA A 39 -20.04 -4.11 -6.45
C ALA A 39 -21.16 -3.96 -7.50
N GLY A 40 -21.92 -2.88 -7.40
CA GLY A 40 -23.07 -2.59 -8.28
C GLY A 40 -24.45 -2.92 -7.70
N ALA A 41 -24.53 -3.60 -6.55
CA ALA A 41 -25.79 -3.78 -5.84
C ALA A 41 -26.08 -2.53 -4.97
N GLY A 42 -26.70 -1.51 -5.57
CA GLY A 42 -27.12 -0.28 -4.91
C GLY A 42 -26.26 0.94 -5.24
N GLU A 43 -26.52 2.05 -4.54
CA GLU A 43 -25.83 3.32 -4.75
C GLU A 43 -24.34 3.20 -4.34
N GLN A 44 -23.44 3.45 -5.28
CA GLN A 44 -22.00 3.43 -5.08
C GLN A 44 -21.50 4.87 -4.93
N LYS A 45 -20.89 5.20 -3.78
CA LYS A 45 -20.31 6.53 -3.56
C LYS A 45 -18.98 6.67 -4.30
N ALA A 46 -18.75 7.82 -4.92
CA ALA A 46 -17.47 8.15 -5.55
C ALA A 46 -16.29 8.04 -4.56
N GLU A 47 -16.51 8.42 -3.29
CA GLU A 47 -15.51 8.32 -2.23
C GLU A 47 -15.00 6.88 -2.00
N TRP A 48 -15.83 5.86 -2.22
CA TRP A 48 -15.44 4.46 -2.07
C TRP A 48 -14.42 4.04 -3.11
N TYR A 49 -14.62 4.49 -4.35
CA TYR A 49 -13.69 4.23 -5.44
C TYR A 49 -12.37 4.97 -5.24
N GLU A 50 -12.42 6.23 -4.76
CA GLU A 50 -11.21 6.98 -4.41
C GLU A 50 -10.38 6.29 -3.30
N ILE A 51 -11.05 5.78 -2.26
CA ILE A 51 -10.38 5.02 -1.20
C ILE A 51 -9.79 3.72 -1.76
N TYR A 52 -10.50 3.03 -2.65
CA TYR A 52 -9.95 1.85 -3.33
C TYR A 52 -8.71 2.16 -4.17
N LYS A 53 -8.69 3.26 -4.94
CA LYS A 53 -7.49 3.66 -5.69
C LYS A 53 -6.30 3.97 -4.78
N ARG A 54 -6.55 4.50 -3.58
CA ARG A 54 -5.50 4.66 -2.55
C ARG A 54 -5.03 3.31 -2.01
N PHE A 55 -5.96 2.40 -1.73
CA PHE A 55 -5.63 1.04 -1.30
C PHE A 55 -4.73 0.35 -2.32
N GLU A 56 -5.05 0.43 -3.61
CA GLU A 56 -4.27 -0.17 -4.69
C GLU A 56 -2.83 0.38 -4.71
N ALA A 57 -2.67 1.69 -4.68
CA ALA A 57 -1.35 2.34 -4.67
C ALA A 57 -0.52 1.99 -3.41
N GLU A 58 -1.14 2.00 -2.24
CA GLU A 58 -0.47 1.64 -0.98
C GLU A 58 -0.18 0.13 -0.89
N SER A 59 -1.02 -0.70 -1.51
CA SER A 59 -0.86 -2.14 -1.57
C SER A 59 0.35 -2.53 -2.41
N GLU A 60 0.55 -1.86 -3.55
CA GLU A 60 1.72 -2.04 -4.41
C GLU A 60 3.00 -1.67 -3.67
N LEU A 61 3.02 -0.50 -3.02
CA LEU A 61 4.18 -0.05 -2.24
C LEU A 61 4.48 -1.01 -1.08
N THR A 62 3.45 -1.51 -0.40
CA THR A 62 3.59 -2.48 0.69
C THR A 62 4.18 -3.80 0.19
N MET A 63 3.71 -4.29 -0.95
CA MET A 63 4.25 -5.51 -1.56
C MET A 63 5.73 -5.32 -1.94
N GLN A 64 6.07 -4.22 -2.59
CA GLN A 64 7.47 -3.90 -2.94
C GLN A 64 8.36 -3.81 -1.69
N ASN A 65 7.89 -3.14 -0.63
CA ASN A 65 8.63 -3.02 0.62
C ASN A 65 8.79 -4.37 1.34
N ALA A 66 7.74 -5.20 1.37
CA ALA A 66 7.78 -6.52 1.98
C ALA A 66 8.73 -7.47 1.21
N LEU A 67 8.67 -7.45 -0.12
CA LEU A 67 9.59 -8.19 -0.98
C LEU A 67 11.03 -7.71 -0.81
N MET A 68 11.24 -6.40 -0.68
CA MET A 68 12.58 -5.86 -0.42
C MET A 68 13.09 -6.27 0.97
N LEU A 69 12.27 -6.10 2.01
CA LEU A 69 12.64 -6.41 3.39
C LEU A 69 12.96 -7.90 3.59
N TRP A 70 12.15 -8.79 3.03
CA TRP A 70 12.26 -10.24 3.23
C TRP A 70 12.99 -10.97 2.11
N GLY A 71 13.16 -10.33 0.95
CA GLY A 71 13.78 -10.91 -0.24
C GLY A 71 15.10 -10.26 -0.67
N ALA A 72 15.41 -9.02 -0.28
CA ALA A 72 16.40 -8.24 -1.00
C ALA A 72 17.72 -7.96 -0.28
N VAL A 73 18.55 -8.97 -0.05
CA VAL A 73 20.01 -8.68 -0.09
C VAL A 73 20.83 -9.65 -0.94
N GLN A 74 20.34 -10.84 -1.36
CA GLN A 74 21.31 -11.88 -1.76
C GLN A 74 21.15 -12.64 -3.09
N ALA A 75 20.08 -12.52 -3.89
CA ALA A 75 19.97 -13.38 -5.08
C ALA A 75 19.43 -12.71 -6.35
N LYS A 76 20.22 -12.77 -7.43
CA LYS A 76 19.87 -12.36 -8.80
C LYS A 76 18.68 -13.11 -9.40
N THR A 77 18.30 -14.26 -8.86
CA THR A 77 17.19 -15.11 -9.32
C THR A 77 15.98 -15.10 -8.37
N PHE A 78 16.05 -14.31 -7.29
CA PHE A 78 15.04 -14.33 -6.23
C PHE A 78 13.64 -14.06 -6.75
N GLU A 79 13.45 -13.06 -7.62
CA GLU A 79 12.13 -12.68 -8.13
C GLU A 79 11.43 -13.83 -8.85
N ARG A 80 12.15 -14.51 -9.75
CA ARG A 80 11.57 -15.63 -10.51
C ARG A 80 11.23 -16.81 -9.62
N GLU A 81 12.14 -17.21 -8.73
CA GLU A 81 11.91 -18.33 -7.82
C GLU A 81 10.82 -18.02 -6.78
N PHE A 82 10.73 -16.76 -6.34
CA PHE A 82 9.68 -16.28 -5.46
C PHE A 82 8.32 -16.31 -6.14
N ILE A 83 8.21 -15.79 -7.37
CA ILE A 83 6.95 -15.81 -8.14
C ILE A 83 6.48 -17.25 -8.34
N GLU A 84 7.37 -18.14 -8.78
CA GLU A 84 7.04 -19.57 -8.98
C GLU A 84 6.57 -20.23 -7.66
N ALA A 85 7.20 -19.92 -6.53
CA ALA A 85 6.83 -20.46 -5.23
C ALA A 85 5.56 -19.81 -4.64
N ALA A 86 5.32 -18.51 -4.90
CA ALA A 86 4.12 -17.79 -4.48
C ALA A 86 2.88 -18.33 -5.19
N MET A 87 2.99 -18.59 -6.50
CA MET A 87 1.93 -19.22 -7.31
C MET A 87 1.56 -20.64 -6.81
N GLN A 88 2.47 -21.34 -6.14
CA GLN A 88 2.23 -22.68 -5.59
C GLN A 88 1.71 -22.67 -4.14
N SER A 89 1.80 -21.54 -3.44
CA SER A 89 1.54 -21.45 -2.00
C SER A 89 0.14 -20.93 -1.66
N ASP A 90 -0.55 -20.29 -2.61
CA ASP A 90 -1.81 -19.56 -2.44
C ASP A 90 -1.82 -18.46 -1.35
N ALA A 91 -0.70 -18.26 -0.64
CA ALA A 91 -0.63 -17.41 0.55
C ALA A 91 -0.86 -15.93 0.27
N LEU A 92 -0.65 -15.48 -0.97
CA LEU A 92 -0.87 -14.11 -1.39
C LEU A 92 -2.21 -13.92 -2.11
N ASN A 93 -2.91 -15.01 -2.48
CA ASN A 93 -4.12 -14.93 -3.31
C ASN A 93 -5.21 -14.09 -2.67
N ASP A 94 -5.43 -14.27 -1.37
CA ASP A 94 -6.44 -13.50 -0.64
C ASP A 94 -6.14 -12.00 -0.68
N TYR A 95 -4.87 -11.62 -0.50
CA TYR A 95 -4.43 -10.23 -0.57
C TYR A 95 -4.50 -9.66 -1.99
N LEU A 96 -3.96 -10.39 -2.97
CA LEU A 96 -3.94 -9.98 -4.37
C LEU A 96 -5.36 -9.84 -4.92
N SER A 97 -6.31 -10.68 -4.50
CA SER A 97 -7.71 -10.54 -4.90
C SER A 97 -8.31 -9.19 -4.52
N LEU A 98 -7.77 -8.50 -3.50
CA LEU A 98 -8.25 -7.19 -3.07
C LEU A 98 -7.85 -6.06 -4.01
N THR A 99 -6.96 -6.30 -4.98
CA THR A 99 -6.71 -5.34 -6.06
C THR A 99 -7.90 -5.28 -7.01
N ASP A 100 -8.83 -6.24 -6.98
CA ASP A 100 -10.08 -6.16 -7.72
C ASP A 100 -11.15 -5.40 -6.89
N TYR A 101 -11.71 -4.34 -7.46
CA TYR A 101 -12.73 -3.52 -6.79
C TYR A 101 -13.91 -4.33 -6.19
N PRO A 102 -14.50 -5.33 -6.88
CA PRO A 102 -15.57 -6.13 -6.30
C PRO A 102 -15.16 -6.90 -5.04
N MET A 103 -13.93 -7.43 -5.03
CA MET A 103 -13.40 -8.19 -3.89
C MET A 103 -13.04 -7.27 -2.74
N PHE A 104 -12.50 -6.08 -3.04
CA PHE A 104 -12.30 -5.01 -2.07
C PHE A 104 -13.62 -4.63 -1.38
N ILE A 105 -14.68 -4.35 -2.15
CA ILE A 105 -16.00 -3.98 -1.62
C ILE A 105 -16.58 -5.11 -0.77
N LYS A 106 -16.48 -6.37 -1.24
CA LYS A 106 -16.92 -7.54 -0.49
C LYS A 106 -16.19 -7.68 0.85
N ARG A 107 -14.88 -7.43 0.88
CA ARG A 107 -14.07 -7.47 2.11
C ARG A 107 -14.43 -6.32 3.05
N MET A 108 -14.60 -5.10 2.52
CA MET A 108 -15.01 -3.93 3.31
C MET A 108 -16.38 -4.12 3.93
N TRP A 109 -17.34 -4.66 3.17
CA TRP A 109 -18.67 -5.00 3.68
C TRP A 109 -18.60 -5.97 4.86
N ARG A 110 -17.79 -7.04 4.76
CA ARG A 110 -17.57 -7.96 5.89
C ARG A 110 -17.02 -7.25 7.13
N GLU A 111 -16.09 -6.31 6.95
CA GLU A 111 -15.51 -5.55 8.06
C GLU A 111 -16.53 -4.59 8.71
N VAL A 112 -17.42 -4.00 7.91
CA VAL A 112 -18.56 -3.19 8.40
C VAL A 112 -19.55 -4.07 9.17
N GLN A 113 -19.95 -5.24 8.65
CA GLN A 113 -20.86 -6.16 9.35
C GLN A 113 -20.25 -6.66 10.67
N ALA A 114 -18.97 -7.05 10.67
CA ALA A 114 -18.29 -7.50 11.87
C ALA A 114 -18.22 -6.42 12.97
N LYS A 115 -18.21 -5.13 12.60
CA LYS A 115 -18.36 -4.02 13.56
C LYS A 115 -19.78 -3.94 14.08
N ARG A 116 -20.78 -3.94 13.20
CA ARG A 116 -22.20 -3.86 13.57
C ARG A 116 -22.61 -5.01 14.50
N GLU A 117 -22.12 -6.22 14.25
CA GLU A 117 -22.33 -7.38 15.12
C GLU A 117 -21.67 -7.20 16.50
N ARG A 118 -20.45 -6.63 16.54
CA ARG A 118 -19.76 -6.31 17.80
C ARG A 118 -20.50 -5.24 18.59
N ASP A 119 -20.97 -4.18 17.92
CA ASP A 119 -21.71 -3.09 18.53
C ASP A 119 -23.10 -3.56 19.01
N ALA A 120 -23.77 -4.41 18.24
CA ALA A 120 -25.05 -5.03 18.62
C ALA A 120 -24.92 -5.94 19.85
N LYS A 121 -23.84 -6.74 19.93
CA LYS A 121 -23.54 -7.57 21.11
C LYS A 121 -23.17 -6.75 22.35
N MET A 122 -22.55 -5.58 22.16
CA MET A 122 -22.25 -4.63 23.25
C MET A 122 -23.49 -3.82 23.68
N GLY A 123 -24.59 -3.87 22.91
CA GLY A 123 -25.86 -3.24 23.25
C GLY A 123 -26.70 -4.02 24.27
N GLU A 124 -26.41 -5.31 24.49
CA GLU A 124 -27.07 -6.16 25.50
C GLU A 124 -26.32 -6.20 26.84
N ASP A 125 -25.01 -5.94 26.86
CA ASP A 125 -24.20 -5.91 28.08
C ASP A 125 -23.74 -4.49 28.43
N MET A 126 -24.43 -3.90 29.42
CA MET A 126 -24.08 -2.61 30.01
C MET A 126 -22.62 -2.53 30.49
N VAL A 127 -21.98 -1.42 30.15
CA VAL A 127 -20.88 -0.74 30.89
C VAL A 127 -19.67 -1.63 31.20
N ALA A 128 -18.79 -1.78 30.21
CA ALA A 128 -17.37 -1.90 30.48
C ALA A 128 -16.62 -0.87 29.62
N SER A 129 -16.04 0.13 30.28
CA SER A 129 -15.11 1.09 29.68
C SER A 129 -14.14 0.40 28.74
N PRO A 130 -13.77 1.00 27.60
CA PRO A 130 -12.85 0.37 26.68
C PRO A 130 -11.53 0.16 27.42
N LYS A 131 -11.21 -1.10 27.74
CA LYS A 131 -9.85 -1.48 28.09
C LYS A 131 -9.05 -1.16 26.85
N TYR A 132 -8.40 0.00 26.85
CA TYR A 132 -7.32 0.35 25.94
C TYR A 132 -6.41 -0.88 25.90
N ARG A 133 -6.52 -1.68 24.84
CA ARG A 133 -5.52 -2.69 24.54
C ARG A 133 -4.27 -1.86 24.30
N LYS A 134 -3.36 -1.88 25.28
CA LYS A 134 -2.01 -1.35 25.10
C LYS A 134 -1.51 -1.90 23.77
N PRO A 135 -0.94 -1.05 22.89
CA PRO A 135 -0.36 -1.52 21.64
C PRO A 135 0.55 -2.69 21.99
N SER A 136 0.34 -3.84 21.33
CA SER A 136 1.22 -4.99 21.47
C SER A 136 2.63 -4.46 21.26
N LYS A 137 3.49 -4.55 22.29
CA LYS A 137 4.89 -4.21 22.14
C LYS A 137 5.41 -5.02 20.97
N ARG A 138 5.78 -4.32 19.89
CA ARG A 138 6.49 -4.93 18.76
C ARG A 138 7.62 -5.78 19.35
N PRO A 139 7.92 -6.97 18.82
CA PRO A 139 9.22 -7.58 19.09
C PRO A 139 10.27 -6.52 18.77
N ILE A 140 11.08 -6.18 19.77
CA ILE A 140 12.22 -5.30 19.58
C ILE A 140 13.15 -6.07 18.64
N THR A 141 13.34 -5.54 17.43
CA THR A 141 14.33 -6.04 16.48
C THR A 141 15.66 -6.10 17.25
N PRO A 142 16.29 -7.29 17.41
CA PRO A 142 17.54 -7.40 18.12
C PRO A 142 18.65 -6.87 17.21
N MET A 143 18.81 -5.55 17.18
CA MET A 143 20.05 -4.88 16.81
C MET A 143 19.89 -3.40 17.12
N GLU A 144 20.35 -3.01 18.31
CA GLU A 144 20.78 -1.64 18.59
C GLU A 144 22.07 -1.36 17.80
N ASP A 145 22.01 -1.43 16.48
CA ASP A 145 23.06 -0.84 15.63
C ASP A 145 22.75 0.65 15.52
N THR A 146 23.24 1.42 16.49
CA THR A 146 23.13 2.89 16.53
C THR A 146 23.55 3.51 15.20
N VAL A 147 24.51 2.90 14.50
CA VAL A 147 24.98 3.27 13.17
C VAL A 147 23.89 3.19 12.10
N VAL A 148 23.05 2.15 12.11
CA VAL A 148 21.99 1.96 11.11
C VAL A 148 20.83 2.92 11.38
N LYS A 149 20.50 3.16 12.65
CA LYS A 149 19.48 4.12 13.07
C LYS A 149 19.88 5.56 12.71
N ASP A 150 21.14 5.93 12.95
CA ASP A 150 21.66 7.24 12.58
C ASP A 150 21.67 7.40 11.06
N ARG A 151 22.01 6.33 10.32
CA ARG A 151 21.99 6.38 8.86
C ARG A 151 20.58 6.53 8.29
N LEU A 152 19.59 5.84 8.85
CA LEU A 152 18.19 6.01 8.48
C LEU A 152 17.70 7.43 8.78
N SER A 153 18.01 7.97 9.97
CA SER A 153 17.66 9.36 10.30
C SER A 153 18.29 10.38 9.36
N GLN A 154 19.52 10.14 8.89
CA GLN A 154 20.17 10.98 7.88
C GLN A 154 19.47 10.89 6.51
N LEU A 155 19.00 9.70 6.12
CA LEU A 155 18.26 9.51 4.88
C LEU A 155 16.90 10.19 4.94
N ASP A 156 16.17 10.06 6.06
CA ASP A 156 14.87 10.70 6.26
C ASP A 156 14.98 12.23 6.23
N GLN A 157 16.01 12.79 6.87
CA GLN A 157 16.30 14.24 6.78
C GLN A 157 16.58 14.67 5.34
N ARG A 158 17.37 13.89 4.60
CA ARG A 158 17.72 14.22 3.22
C ARG A 158 16.53 14.10 2.27
N LEU A 159 15.63 13.15 2.50
CA LEU A 159 14.38 13.04 1.75
C LEU A 159 13.47 14.25 2.00
N LEU A 160 13.35 14.69 3.25
CA LEU A 160 12.59 15.89 3.61
C LEU A 160 13.17 17.16 2.95
N GLU A 161 14.49 17.29 2.91
CA GLU A 161 15.18 18.38 2.20
C GLU A 161 14.86 18.38 0.71
N ILE A 162 14.90 17.21 0.06
CA ILE A 162 14.55 17.04 -1.36
C ILE A 162 13.08 17.38 -1.60
N GLU A 163 12.16 17.03 -0.69
CA GLU A 163 10.75 17.40 -0.79
C GLU A 163 10.54 18.91 -0.69
N HIS A 164 11.26 19.58 0.22
CA HIS A 164 11.25 21.02 0.32
C HIS A 164 11.78 21.69 -0.95
N GLU A 165 12.90 21.20 -1.48
CA GLU A 165 13.48 21.68 -2.74
C GLU A 165 12.53 21.47 -3.92
N ARG A 166 11.92 20.28 -4.03
CA ARG A 166 10.91 19.97 -5.04
C ARG A 166 9.71 20.90 -4.95
N ASN A 167 9.21 21.17 -3.75
CA ASN A 167 8.07 22.07 -3.54
C ASN A 167 8.44 23.52 -3.90
N ALA A 168 9.66 23.95 -3.61
CA ALA A 168 10.18 25.25 -4.04
C ALA A 168 10.25 25.34 -5.58
N LEU A 169 10.79 24.31 -6.24
CA LEU A 169 10.85 24.24 -7.71
C LEU A 169 9.46 24.17 -8.36
N LEU A 170 8.50 23.48 -7.75
CA LEU A 170 7.11 23.45 -8.24
C LEU A 170 6.41 24.80 -8.07
N LEU A 171 6.73 25.53 -6.99
CA LEU A 171 6.22 26.87 -6.77
C LEU A 171 6.85 27.85 -7.78
N GLU A 172 8.15 27.76 -8.03
CA GLU A 172 8.84 28.52 -9.07
C GLU A 172 8.29 28.18 -10.47
N ARG A 173 8.10 26.90 -10.79
CA ARG A 173 7.43 26.45 -12.02
C ARG A 173 6.05 27.07 -12.14
N ARG A 174 5.24 27.09 -11.07
CA ARG A 174 3.90 27.72 -11.09
C ARG A 174 3.99 29.23 -11.34
N HIS A 175 4.99 29.90 -10.79
CA HIS A 175 5.24 31.33 -11.05
C HIS A 175 5.69 31.57 -12.50
N LEU A 176 6.48 30.66 -13.08
CA LEU A 176 6.97 30.75 -14.46
C LEU A 176 5.90 30.39 -15.49
N VAL A 177 5.00 29.44 -15.20
CA VAL A 177 3.85 29.09 -16.07
C VAL A 177 2.85 30.24 -16.22
N GLY A 178 2.83 31.19 -15.27
CA GLY A 178 2.04 32.42 -15.36
C GLY A 178 2.72 33.58 -16.10
N ARG A 179 3.95 33.38 -16.60
CA ARG A 179 4.64 34.31 -17.50
C ARG A 179 4.65 33.69 -18.89
N ASP A 180 4.31 34.47 -19.91
CA ASP A 180 4.36 34.05 -21.32
C ASP A 180 5.80 33.75 -21.74
N VAL A 181 6.27 32.56 -21.38
CA VAL A 181 7.52 31.98 -21.87
C VAL A 181 7.12 30.99 -22.96
N GLU A 182 7.66 31.18 -24.16
CA GLU A 182 7.47 30.22 -25.25
C GLU A 182 7.78 28.81 -24.74
N PRO A 183 6.86 27.85 -24.86
CA PRO A 183 7.11 26.50 -24.40
C PRO A 183 8.26 25.92 -25.22
N ASP A 184 9.39 25.62 -24.55
CA ASP A 184 10.47 24.84 -25.14
C ASP A 184 9.99 23.39 -25.28
N THR A 185 9.17 23.20 -26.31
CA THR A 185 8.48 21.96 -26.67
C THR A 185 9.46 20.86 -27.03
N SER A 186 10.70 21.20 -27.40
CA SER A 186 11.73 20.27 -27.88
C SER A 186 12.15 19.22 -26.83
N GLU A 187 12.51 19.64 -25.62
CA GLU A 187 13.01 18.69 -24.60
C GLU A 187 11.88 17.88 -23.95
N SER A 188 10.71 18.50 -23.76
CA SER A 188 9.54 17.79 -23.24
C SER A 188 9.05 16.71 -24.23
N LEU A 189 9.01 17.02 -25.54
CA LEU A 189 8.70 16.02 -26.58
C LEU A 189 9.74 14.90 -26.64
N LYS A 190 11.03 15.22 -26.59
CA LYS A 190 12.09 14.20 -26.58
C LYS A 190 11.97 13.27 -25.38
N ARG A 191 11.62 13.81 -24.21
CA ARG A 191 11.42 13.03 -22.99
C ARG A 191 10.21 12.11 -23.09
N GLU A 192 9.11 12.62 -23.64
CA GLU A 192 7.89 11.84 -23.84
C GLU A 192 8.08 10.72 -24.88
N ILE A 193 8.80 11.00 -25.97
CA ILE A 193 9.16 10.00 -26.98
C ILE A 193 10.06 8.91 -26.38
N ASN A 194 11.04 9.27 -25.54
CA ASN A 194 11.89 8.30 -24.87
C ASN A 194 11.11 7.46 -23.83
N LEU A 195 10.14 8.05 -23.15
CA LEU A 195 9.22 7.34 -22.25
C LEU A 195 8.32 6.36 -23.00
N GLN A 196 7.80 6.75 -24.16
CA GLN A 196 7.03 5.85 -25.03
C GLN A 196 7.87 4.69 -25.55
N ARG A 197 9.08 4.96 -26.06
CA ARG A 197 10.00 3.91 -26.51
C ARG A 197 10.35 2.94 -25.39
N TYR A 198 10.57 3.45 -24.19
CA TYR A 198 10.81 2.60 -23.03
C TYR A 198 9.59 1.71 -22.73
N ARG A 199 8.36 2.25 -22.75
CA ARG A 199 7.13 1.47 -22.56
C ARG A 199 6.96 0.36 -23.60
N GLU A 200 7.25 0.64 -24.87
CA GLU A 200 7.25 -0.33 -25.96
C GLU A 200 8.33 -1.41 -25.77
N GLU A 201 9.54 -1.03 -25.34
CA GLU A 201 10.66 -1.95 -25.10
C GLU A 201 10.43 -2.88 -23.89
N VAL A 202 9.73 -2.40 -22.86
CA VAL A 202 9.42 -3.19 -21.65
C VAL A 202 8.04 -3.85 -21.68
N GLY A 203 7.30 -3.75 -22.79
CA GLY A 203 6.00 -4.40 -22.97
C GLY A 203 4.93 -3.93 -21.99
N LEU A 204 4.95 -2.64 -21.64
CA LEU A 204 3.91 -1.98 -20.84
C LEU A 204 2.91 -1.30 -21.79
N ASP A 205 2.00 -2.09 -22.34
CA ASP A 205 0.75 -1.58 -22.95
C ASP A 205 -0.38 -1.60 -21.90
#